data_AF-A0A953JRJ3-F1
#
_entry.id   AF-A0A953JRJ3-F1
#
_cell.length_a   1.000
_cell.length_b   1.000
_cell.length_c   1.000
_cell.angle_alpha   90.00
_cell.angle_beta   90.00
_cell.angle_gamma   90.00
#
_symmetry.space_group_name_H-M   'P 1'
#
loop_
_entity.id
_entity.type
_entity.pdbx_description
1 polymer ?
#
loop_
_entity_poly.entity_id
_entity_poly.type
_entity_poly.pdbx_seq_one_letter_code
_entity_poly.pdbx_strand_id
1 'polypeptide(L)'
;MSEATRELFLGAVRTLRRSTLWWSVALSGYVVLNLAFWPSFENSDMLKSFDDMGAIMEAFGAKDLASPAGYLDGQVFALMLPILMSAMMIAATTAITSGDEDAGRLELLHALPVSRSALWLTRFAGALVMLAVTTAMTLLMLVISIRVFSLDGVGVVDVAGPLLGSAALAMFHGAVGFAAGAAGLARPRSITTAVAVLVAGYLVALVLPIAKTFESARNWSPWHWALGQAPAVDGVSLVGIGGLVAAATAIVWVGSLAIEHRDIRTA
;
A
#
# COMPACT_ATOMS: atom_id res chain seq x y z
N MET A 1 -23.82 12.42 -8.89
CA MET A 1 -23.64 10.99 -9.17
C MET A 1 -25.00 10.43 -9.58
N SER A 2 -25.11 9.77 -10.74
CA SER A 2 -26.38 9.15 -11.14
C SER A 2 -26.72 7.95 -10.23
N GLU A 3 -27.98 7.55 -10.20
CA GLU A 3 -28.43 6.38 -9.44
C GLU A 3 -27.69 5.10 -9.84
N ALA A 4 -27.45 4.92 -11.14
CA ALA A 4 -26.67 3.81 -11.68
C ALA A 4 -25.22 3.79 -11.16
N THR A 5 -24.52 4.94 -11.17
CA THR A 5 -23.15 5.03 -10.64
C THR A 5 -23.11 4.76 -9.14
N ARG A 6 -24.13 5.21 -8.39
CA ARG A 6 -24.24 4.93 -6.95
C ARG A 6 -24.38 3.44 -6.67
N GLU A 7 -25.26 2.75 -7.39
CA GLU A 7 -25.45 1.30 -7.21
C GLU A 7 -24.22 0.50 -7.58
N LEU A 8 -23.50 0.90 -8.64
CA LEU A 8 -22.22 0.29 -9.01
C LEU A 8 -21.16 0.45 -7.91
N PHE A 9 -21.07 1.64 -7.31
CA PHE A 9 -20.16 1.92 -6.21
C PHE A 9 -20.46 1.06 -4.99
N LEU A 10 -21.73 1.06 -4.56
CA LEU A 10 -22.18 0.26 -3.42
C LEU A 10 -22.01 -1.23 -3.71
N GLY A 11 -22.22 -1.66 -4.95
CA GLY A 11 -21.94 -3.01 -5.41
C GLY A 11 -20.47 -3.38 -5.25
N ALA A 12 -19.53 -2.52 -5.66
CA ALA A 12 -18.10 -2.74 -5.48
C ALA A 12 -17.71 -2.87 -4.00
N VAL A 13 -18.20 -1.97 -3.15
CA VAL A 13 -17.98 -2.03 -1.69
C VAL A 13 -18.58 -3.32 -1.09
N ARG A 14 -19.80 -3.69 -1.50
CA ARG A 14 -20.47 -4.92 -1.06
C ARG A 14 -19.71 -6.17 -1.47
N THR A 15 -19.11 -6.20 -2.65
CA THR A 15 -18.27 -7.30 -3.13
C THR A 15 -17.00 -7.43 -2.29
N LEU A 16 -16.37 -6.30 -1.96
CA LEU A 16 -15.14 -6.29 -1.19
C LEU A 16 -15.33 -6.47 0.32
N ARG A 17 -16.54 -6.28 0.88
CA ARG A 17 -16.77 -6.25 2.35
C ARG A 17 -16.14 -7.40 3.14
N ARG A 18 -16.20 -8.64 2.63
CA ARG A 18 -15.61 -9.81 3.29
C ARG A 18 -14.08 -9.75 3.22
N SER A 19 -13.55 -9.32 2.08
CA SER A 19 -12.11 -9.08 1.92
C SER A 19 -11.64 -7.97 2.85
N THR A 20 -12.39 -6.85 2.93
CA THR A 20 -12.11 -5.75 3.86
C THR A 20 -12.03 -6.23 5.30
N LEU A 21 -12.96 -7.08 5.75
CA LEU A 21 -12.94 -7.64 7.10
C LEU A 21 -11.69 -8.48 7.34
N TRP A 22 -11.39 -9.43 6.45
CA TRP A 22 -10.23 -10.31 6.61
C TRP A 22 -8.90 -9.56 6.54
N TRP A 23 -8.77 -8.60 5.64
CA TRP A 23 -7.56 -7.77 5.56
C TRP A 23 -7.43 -6.83 6.76
N SER A 24 -8.53 -6.29 7.28
CA SER A 24 -8.50 -5.48 8.51
C SER A 24 -8.00 -6.31 9.68
N VAL A 25 -8.51 -7.53 9.84
CA VAL A 25 -8.06 -8.47 10.88
C VAL A 25 -6.60 -8.87 10.66
N ALA A 26 -6.20 -9.19 9.43
CA ALA A 26 -4.83 -9.62 9.14
C ALA A 26 -3.80 -8.51 9.37
N LEU A 27 -4.03 -7.30 8.88
CA LEU A 27 -3.12 -6.16 9.06
C LEU A 27 -3.07 -5.72 10.52
N SER A 28 -4.22 -5.66 11.19
CA SER A 28 -4.31 -5.38 12.63
C SER A 28 -3.60 -6.43 13.46
N GLY A 29 -3.83 -7.72 13.18
CA GLY A 29 -3.18 -8.82 13.86
C GLY A 29 -1.68 -8.82 13.64
N TYR A 30 -1.23 -8.50 12.42
CA TYR A 30 0.18 -8.36 12.10
C TYR A 30 0.85 -7.25 12.91
N VAL A 31 0.28 -6.04 12.97
CA VAL A 31 0.87 -4.95 13.78
C VAL A 31 0.82 -5.28 15.28
N VAL A 32 -0.31 -5.78 15.79
CA VAL A 32 -0.45 -6.17 17.21
C VAL A 32 0.59 -7.22 17.58
N LEU A 33 0.76 -8.24 16.73
CA LEU A 33 1.73 -9.31 16.96
C LEU A 33 3.16 -8.78 16.99
N ASN A 34 3.55 -7.91 16.05
CA ASN A 34 4.89 -7.33 16.05
C ASN A 34 5.12 -6.46 17.29
N LEU A 35 4.20 -5.58 17.64
CA LEU A 35 4.36 -4.74 18.82
C LEU A 35 4.32 -5.54 20.13
N ALA A 36 3.63 -6.69 20.16
CA ALA A 36 3.67 -7.60 21.31
C ALA A 36 5.06 -8.21 21.58
N PHE A 37 5.94 -8.25 20.56
CA PHE A 37 7.32 -8.70 20.72
C PHE A 37 8.26 -7.63 21.26
N TRP A 38 7.85 -6.34 21.29
CA TRP A 38 8.69 -5.24 21.77
C TRP A 38 9.28 -5.49 23.17
N PRO A 39 8.50 -5.85 24.22
CA PRO A 39 9.07 -6.04 25.56
C PRO A 39 10.13 -7.14 25.62
N SER A 40 9.99 -8.20 24.81
CA SER A 40 10.99 -9.27 24.73
C SER A 40 12.25 -8.80 24.00
N PHE A 41 12.11 -7.93 22.99
CA PHE A 41 13.22 -7.35 22.25
C PHE A 41 14.02 -6.36 23.11
N GLU A 42 13.35 -5.44 23.79
CA GLU A 42 13.95 -4.43 24.68
C GLU A 42 14.79 -5.06 25.80
N ASN A 43 14.31 -6.16 26.39
CA ASN A 43 15.00 -6.86 27.47
C ASN A 43 16.07 -7.86 27.00
N SER A 44 16.32 -7.98 25.69
CA SER A 44 17.26 -8.95 25.15
C SER A 44 18.69 -8.41 25.12
N ASP A 45 19.67 -9.31 25.29
CA ASP A 45 21.09 -8.97 25.07
C ASP A 45 21.42 -8.63 23.61
N MET A 46 20.49 -8.94 22.68
CA MET A 46 20.60 -8.58 21.27
C MET A 46 20.56 -7.06 21.08
N LEU A 47 19.78 -6.34 21.89
CA LEU A 47 19.69 -4.87 21.82
C LEU A 47 21.07 -4.21 22.04
N LYS A 48 21.83 -4.71 23.02
CA LYS A 48 23.19 -4.22 23.33
C LYS A 48 24.16 -4.43 22.17
N SER A 49 23.94 -5.49 21.37
CA SER A 49 24.76 -5.77 20.18
C SER A 49 24.45 -4.81 19.02
N PHE A 50 23.25 -4.21 18.98
CA PHE A 50 22.91 -3.21 17.98
C PHE A 50 23.60 -1.86 18.25
N ASP A 51 23.76 -1.47 19.51
CA ASP A 51 24.51 -0.26 19.90
C ASP A 51 25.96 -0.34 19.40
N ASP A 52 26.59 -1.52 19.52
CA ASP A 52 27.96 -1.76 19.06
C ASP A 52 28.09 -1.76 17.51
N MET A 53 26.99 -1.96 16.78
CA MET A 53 26.94 -2.04 15.32
C MET A 53 26.36 -0.79 14.63
N GLY A 54 26.09 0.28 15.38
CA GLY A 54 25.35 1.46 14.90
C GLY A 54 25.84 2.04 13.58
N ALA A 55 27.16 2.19 13.38
CA ALA A 55 27.73 2.75 12.15
C ALA A 55 27.52 1.87 10.91
N ILE A 56 27.44 0.55 11.08
CA ILE A 56 27.15 -0.37 9.97
C ILE A 56 25.66 -0.31 9.65
N MET A 57 24.80 -0.32 10.67
CA MET A 57 23.33 -0.25 10.52
C MET A 57 22.88 1.06 9.86
N GLU A 58 23.48 2.18 10.26
CA GLU A 58 23.21 3.51 9.71
C GLU A 58 23.62 3.60 8.22
N ALA A 59 24.69 2.90 7.82
CA ALA A 59 25.09 2.80 6.42
C ALA A 59 24.07 2.03 5.55
N PHE A 60 23.24 1.17 6.16
CA PHE A 60 22.10 0.52 5.51
C PHE A 60 20.78 1.32 5.65
N GLY A 61 20.84 2.53 6.22
CA GLY A 61 19.69 3.42 6.38
C GLY A 61 18.81 3.10 7.59
N ALA A 62 19.22 2.16 8.44
CA ALA A 62 18.52 1.87 9.68
C ALA A 62 19.02 2.81 10.77
N LYS A 63 18.08 3.54 11.41
CA LYS A 63 18.37 4.49 12.49
C LYS A 63 17.72 4.03 13.78
N ASP A 64 18.43 4.21 14.89
CA ASP A 64 17.95 4.00 16.25
C ASP A 64 17.17 2.68 16.44
N LEU A 65 17.67 1.58 15.88
CA LEU A 65 16.97 0.27 15.89
C LEU A 65 16.70 -0.27 17.30
N ALA A 66 17.49 0.16 18.29
CA ALA A 66 17.29 -0.15 19.70
C ALA A 66 16.16 0.67 20.35
N SER A 67 15.63 1.69 19.67
CA SER A 67 14.50 2.49 20.13
C SER A 67 13.15 1.90 19.70
N PRO A 68 12.06 2.20 20.42
CA PRO A 68 10.70 1.83 20.00
C PRO A 68 10.35 2.28 18.57
N ALA A 69 10.72 3.49 18.17
CA ALA A 69 10.43 4.02 16.83
C ALA A 69 11.27 3.32 15.75
N GLY A 70 12.57 3.13 15.98
CA GLY A 70 13.42 2.39 15.04
C GLY A 70 13.04 0.91 14.90
N TYR A 71 12.54 0.28 15.98
CA TYR A 71 11.96 -1.06 15.91
C TYR A 71 10.72 -1.12 15.01
N LEU A 72 9.82 -0.13 15.11
CA LEU A 72 8.66 -0.04 14.21
C LEU A 72 9.08 0.17 12.77
N ASP A 73 10.08 1.01 12.53
CA ASP A 73 10.64 1.19 11.18
C ASP A 73 11.17 -0.13 10.63
N GLY A 74 12.00 -0.86 11.38
CA GLY A 74 12.56 -2.13 10.93
C GLY A 74 11.54 -3.25 10.75
N GLN A 75 10.67 -3.46 11.74
CA GLN A 75 9.79 -4.65 11.78
C GLN A 75 8.47 -4.45 11.06
N VAL A 76 7.93 -3.22 11.04
CA VAL A 76 6.60 -2.92 10.52
C VAL A 76 6.69 -2.18 9.18
N PHE A 77 7.41 -1.06 9.13
CA PHE A 77 7.34 -0.13 8.00
C PHE A 77 8.39 -0.34 6.91
N ALA A 78 9.50 -1.02 7.18
CA ALA A 78 10.57 -1.21 6.20
C ALA A 78 10.13 -2.02 4.97
N LEU A 79 9.24 -2.99 5.17
CA LEU A 79 8.89 -3.94 4.10
C LEU A 79 7.48 -4.51 4.23
N MET A 80 7.20 -5.16 5.35
CA MET A 80 6.07 -6.07 5.47
C MET A 80 4.73 -5.34 5.40
N LEU A 81 4.49 -4.30 6.20
CA LEU A 81 3.22 -3.57 6.14
C LEU A 81 2.98 -2.91 4.76
N PRO A 82 3.95 -2.17 4.16
CA PRO A 82 3.76 -1.59 2.84
C PRO A 82 3.48 -2.64 1.74
N ILE A 83 4.16 -3.78 1.75
CA ILE A 83 3.90 -4.86 0.78
C ILE A 83 2.54 -5.49 1.01
N LEU A 84 2.14 -5.79 2.25
CA LEU A 84 0.84 -6.40 2.54
C LEU A 84 -0.31 -5.48 2.10
N MET A 85 -0.22 -4.18 2.40
CA MET A 85 -1.21 -3.20 1.94
C MET A 85 -1.22 -3.07 0.41
N SER A 86 -0.05 -3.07 -0.23
CA SER A 86 0.06 -3.03 -1.69
C SER A 86 -0.52 -4.28 -2.35
N ALA A 87 -0.20 -5.47 -1.84
CA ALA A 87 -0.73 -6.75 -2.31
C ALA A 87 -2.25 -6.81 -2.15
N MET A 88 -2.78 -6.35 -1.01
CA MET A 88 -4.21 -6.20 -0.79
C MET A 88 -4.85 -5.30 -1.86
N MET A 89 -4.28 -4.11 -2.09
CA MET A 89 -4.84 -3.14 -3.04
C MET A 89 -4.76 -3.64 -4.49
N ILE A 90 -3.66 -4.28 -4.89
CA ILE A 90 -3.51 -4.95 -6.18
C ILE A 90 -4.57 -6.04 -6.34
N ALA A 91 -4.72 -6.92 -5.35
CA ALA A 91 -5.66 -8.03 -5.39
C ALA A 91 -7.11 -7.56 -5.48
N ALA A 92 -7.49 -6.58 -4.64
CA ALA A 92 -8.84 -6.00 -4.63
C ALA A 92 -9.17 -5.35 -5.97
N THR A 93 -8.26 -4.48 -6.46
CA THR A 93 -8.45 -3.73 -7.71
C THR A 93 -8.55 -4.67 -8.91
N THR A 94 -7.62 -5.61 -9.05
CA THR A 94 -7.61 -6.54 -10.20
C THR A 94 -8.78 -7.52 -10.16
N ALA A 95 -9.24 -7.95 -8.98
CA ALA A 95 -10.40 -8.83 -8.83
C ALA A 95 -11.69 -8.19 -9.35
N ILE A 96 -11.92 -6.92 -9.03
CA ILE A 96 -13.14 -6.20 -9.45
C ILE A 96 -12.99 -5.48 -10.80
N THR A 97 -11.90 -5.69 -11.54
CA THR A 97 -11.70 -5.09 -12.86
C THR A 97 -11.44 -6.18 -13.89
N SER A 98 -10.17 -6.43 -14.24
CA SER A 98 -9.76 -7.52 -15.14
C SER A 98 -10.31 -8.90 -14.73
N GLY A 99 -10.52 -9.15 -13.43
CA GLY A 99 -11.13 -10.39 -12.93
C GLY A 99 -12.63 -10.53 -13.15
N ASP A 100 -13.36 -9.42 -13.18
CA ASP A 100 -14.76 -9.41 -13.59
C ASP A 100 -14.89 -9.50 -15.11
N GLU A 101 -13.95 -8.90 -15.84
CA GLU A 101 -13.84 -9.05 -17.30
C GLU A 101 -13.57 -10.50 -17.69
N ASP A 102 -12.55 -11.13 -17.11
CA ASP A 102 -12.17 -12.53 -17.35
C ASP A 102 -13.31 -13.51 -17.10
N ALA A 103 -14.23 -13.16 -16.21
CA ALA A 103 -15.35 -14.01 -15.82
C ALA A 103 -16.66 -13.67 -16.54
N GLY A 104 -16.63 -12.84 -17.58
CA GLY A 104 -17.80 -12.41 -18.34
C GLY A 104 -18.80 -11.56 -17.56
N ARG A 105 -18.49 -11.14 -16.33
CA ARG A 105 -19.41 -10.39 -15.45
C ARG A 105 -19.62 -8.95 -15.93
N LEU A 106 -18.72 -8.41 -16.76
CA LEU A 106 -18.85 -7.06 -17.30
C LEU A 106 -19.92 -6.95 -18.40
N GLU A 107 -20.31 -8.04 -19.06
CA GLU A 107 -21.35 -8.01 -20.10
C GLU A 107 -22.70 -7.56 -19.54
N LEU A 108 -23.06 -8.07 -18.37
CA LEU A 108 -24.27 -7.67 -17.65
C LEU A 108 -24.21 -6.22 -17.15
N LEU A 109 -23.01 -5.72 -16.85
CA LEU A 109 -22.82 -4.36 -16.33
C LEU A 109 -22.80 -3.31 -17.44
N HIS A 110 -22.43 -3.66 -18.67
CA HIS A 110 -22.54 -2.78 -19.84
C HIS A 110 -23.96 -2.65 -20.40
N ALA A 111 -24.91 -3.45 -19.91
CA ALA A 111 -26.33 -3.20 -20.16
C ALA A 111 -26.80 -1.90 -19.46
N LEU A 112 -26.07 -1.42 -18.45
CA LEU A 112 -26.31 -0.12 -17.83
C LEU A 112 -25.79 1.00 -18.74
N PRO A 113 -26.50 2.15 -18.84
CA PRO A 113 -26.08 3.29 -19.64
C PRO A 113 -24.95 4.08 -18.96
N VAL A 114 -23.81 3.42 -18.72
CA VAL A 114 -22.61 4.00 -18.10
C VAL A 114 -21.40 3.75 -19.01
N SER A 115 -20.47 4.71 -19.08
CA SER A 115 -19.24 4.51 -19.84
C SER A 115 -18.35 3.44 -19.18
N ARG A 116 -17.46 2.84 -19.98
CA ARG A 116 -16.51 1.81 -19.51
C ARG A 116 -15.56 2.40 -18.46
N SER A 117 -15.07 3.61 -18.73
CA SER A 117 -14.27 4.39 -17.78
C SER A 117 -14.99 4.64 -16.46
N ALA A 118 -16.25 5.09 -16.49
CA ALA A 118 -17.03 5.35 -15.27
C ALA A 118 -17.24 4.07 -14.44
N LEU A 119 -17.51 2.94 -15.09
CA LEU A 119 -17.63 1.65 -14.44
C LEU A 119 -16.34 1.25 -13.70
N TRP A 120 -15.19 1.32 -14.38
CA TRP A 120 -13.90 0.96 -13.80
C TRP A 120 -13.49 1.91 -12.67
N LEU A 121 -13.64 3.23 -12.86
CA LEU A 121 -13.34 4.24 -11.84
C LEU A 121 -14.18 4.04 -10.58
N THR A 122 -15.47 3.73 -10.76
CA THR A 122 -16.38 3.47 -9.63
C THR A 122 -15.96 2.24 -8.83
N ARG A 123 -15.48 1.20 -9.50
CA ARG A 123 -14.95 -0.01 -8.85
C ARG A 123 -13.64 0.29 -8.13
N PHE A 124 -12.73 1.02 -8.76
CA PHE A 124 -11.49 1.49 -8.11
C PHE A 124 -11.79 2.32 -6.84
N ALA A 125 -12.79 3.21 -6.90
CA ALA A 125 -13.25 3.95 -5.72
C ALA A 125 -13.75 3.02 -4.60
N GLY A 126 -14.40 1.90 -4.93
CA GLY A 126 -14.75 0.86 -3.96
C GLY A 126 -13.53 0.20 -3.30
N ALA A 127 -12.46 -0.03 -4.06
CA ALA A 127 -11.18 -0.51 -3.52
C ALA A 127 -10.50 0.55 -2.62
N LEU A 128 -10.62 1.84 -2.95
CA LEU A 128 -10.15 2.92 -2.08
C LEU A 128 -10.89 2.97 -0.74
N VAL A 129 -12.20 2.66 -0.70
CA VAL A 129 -12.94 2.51 0.57
C VAL A 129 -12.36 1.37 1.40
N MET A 130 -12.07 0.22 0.78
CA MET A 130 -11.43 -0.90 1.46
C MET A 130 -10.07 -0.50 2.03
N LEU A 131 -9.25 0.20 1.25
CA LEU A 131 -7.96 0.75 1.71
C LEU A 131 -8.14 1.72 2.89
N ALA A 132 -9.09 2.64 2.82
CA ALA A 132 -9.36 3.60 3.90
C ALA A 132 -9.79 2.92 5.20
N VAL A 133 -10.72 1.95 5.11
CA VAL A 133 -11.19 1.19 6.28
C VAL A 133 -10.07 0.37 6.90
N THR A 134 -9.33 -0.37 6.10
CA THR A 134 -8.21 -1.19 6.60
C THR A 134 -7.09 -0.35 7.21
N THR A 135 -6.79 0.80 6.61
CA THR A 135 -5.82 1.78 7.14
C THR A 135 -6.30 2.33 8.49
N ALA A 136 -7.56 2.77 8.60
CA ALA A 136 -8.11 3.28 9.85
C ALA A 136 -8.12 2.23 10.97
N MET A 137 -8.50 0.98 10.66
CA MET A 137 -8.47 -0.12 11.62
C MET A 137 -7.04 -0.46 12.06
N THR A 138 -6.09 -0.49 11.13
CA THR A 138 -4.67 -0.73 11.44
C THR A 138 -4.10 0.39 12.30
N LEU A 139 -4.44 1.66 12.01
CA LEU A 139 -4.04 2.80 12.84
C LEU A 139 -4.58 2.69 14.27
N LEU A 140 -5.87 2.38 14.39
CA LEU A 140 -6.49 2.19 15.70
C LEU A 140 -5.75 1.12 16.51
N MET A 141 -5.41 0.00 15.88
CA MET A 141 -4.71 -1.10 16.54
C MET A 141 -3.25 -0.77 16.85
N LEU A 142 -2.55 -0.04 15.99
CA LEU A 142 -1.22 0.50 16.29
C LEU A 142 -1.26 1.40 17.53
N VAL A 143 -2.20 2.35 17.59
CA VAL A 143 -2.34 3.28 18.72
C VAL A 143 -2.65 2.54 20.02
N ILE A 144 -3.53 1.53 19.98
CA ILE A 144 -3.81 0.68 21.14
C ILE A 144 -2.56 -0.10 21.55
N SER A 145 -1.88 -0.75 20.60
CA SER A 145 -0.71 -1.58 20.86
C SER A 145 0.48 -0.80 21.42
N ILE A 146 0.72 0.43 20.96
CA ILE A 146 1.76 1.32 21.54
C ILE A 146 1.55 1.47 23.05
N ARG A 147 0.30 1.65 23.49
CA ARG A 147 -0.04 1.81 24.91
C ARG A 147 0.01 0.50 25.68
N VAL A 148 -0.48 -0.59 25.07
CA VAL A 148 -0.55 -1.91 25.72
C VAL A 148 0.84 -2.52 25.92
N PHE A 149 1.76 -2.31 24.99
CA PHE A 149 3.10 -2.90 25.02
C PHE A 149 4.20 -1.90 25.42
N SER A 150 3.83 -0.73 25.95
CA SER A 150 4.75 0.27 26.51
C SER A 150 5.86 0.71 25.55
N LEU A 151 5.51 1.03 24.30
CA LEU A 151 6.44 1.65 23.35
C LEU A 151 6.62 3.14 23.70
N ASP A 152 7.34 3.41 24.79
CA ASP A 152 7.52 4.75 25.33
C ASP A 152 8.22 5.68 24.32
N GLY A 153 7.77 6.93 24.24
CA GLY A 153 8.31 7.90 23.28
C GLY A 153 7.72 7.81 21.87
N VAL A 154 6.92 6.78 21.54
CA VAL A 154 6.20 6.71 20.26
C VAL A 154 4.84 7.42 20.36
N GLY A 155 4.67 8.48 19.59
CA GLY A 155 3.43 9.22 19.40
C GLY A 155 2.55 8.65 18.28
N VAL A 156 1.33 9.18 18.18
CA VAL A 156 0.39 8.80 17.11
C VAL A 156 0.91 9.21 15.73
N VAL A 157 1.60 10.36 15.64
CA VAL A 157 2.13 10.89 14.38
C VAL A 157 3.20 9.97 13.80
N ASP A 158 4.03 9.39 14.68
CA ASP A 158 5.16 8.52 14.33
C ASP A 158 4.70 7.21 13.67
N VAL A 159 3.45 6.79 13.89
CA VAL A 159 2.86 5.63 13.20
C VAL A 159 1.84 6.01 12.13
N ALA A 160 1.13 7.13 12.28
CA ALA A 160 0.15 7.58 11.30
C ALA A 160 0.82 8.00 9.99
N GLY A 161 1.95 8.72 10.07
CA GLY A 161 2.72 9.14 8.90
C GLY A 161 3.16 7.97 8.01
N PRO A 162 3.98 7.02 8.53
CA PRO A 162 4.42 5.86 7.76
C PRO A 162 3.27 4.98 7.26
N LEU A 163 2.20 4.84 8.05
CA LEU A 163 1.01 4.11 7.63
C LEU A 163 0.29 4.79 6.46
N LEU A 164 0.16 6.12 6.47
CA LEU A 164 -0.39 6.88 5.34
C LEU A 164 0.52 6.80 4.11
N GLY A 165 1.83 6.83 4.30
CA GLY A 165 2.81 6.57 3.23
C GLY A 165 2.62 5.18 2.62
N SER A 166 2.47 4.15 3.47
CA SER A 166 2.18 2.77 3.07
C SER A 166 0.86 2.65 2.31
N ALA A 167 -0.19 3.36 2.74
CA ALA A 167 -1.48 3.40 2.07
C ALA A 167 -1.39 4.10 0.69
N ALA A 168 -0.66 5.21 0.59
CA ALA A 168 -0.41 5.88 -0.68
C ALA A 168 0.39 4.99 -1.65
N LEU A 169 1.36 4.25 -1.14
CA LEU A 169 2.12 3.26 -1.91
C LEU A 169 1.22 2.11 -2.37
N ALA A 170 0.31 1.64 -1.52
CA ALA A 170 -0.68 0.64 -1.89
C ALA A 170 -1.61 1.14 -3.00
N MET A 171 -2.10 2.39 -2.90
CA MET A 171 -2.89 3.04 -3.95
C MET A 171 -2.13 3.11 -5.27
N PHE A 172 -0.85 3.49 -5.26
CA PHE A 172 -0.01 3.53 -6.45
C PHE A 172 0.10 2.17 -7.13
N HIS A 173 0.39 1.10 -6.40
CA HIS A 173 0.50 -0.24 -7.00
C HIS A 173 -0.87 -0.79 -7.42
N GLY A 174 -1.94 -0.45 -6.68
CA GLY A 174 -3.31 -0.68 -7.11
C GLY A 174 -3.63 -0.03 -8.46
N ALA A 175 -3.19 1.22 -8.66
CA ALA A 175 -3.34 1.95 -9.92
C ALA A 175 -2.57 1.28 -11.07
N VAL A 176 -1.38 0.74 -10.81
CA VAL A 176 -0.64 -0.06 -11.82
C VAL A 176 -1.45 -1.30 -12.22
N GLY A 177 -2.03 -2.03 -11.26
CA GLY A 177 -2.90 -3.17 -11.53
C GLY A 177 -4.17 -2.79 -12.29
N PHE A 178 -4.76 -1.63 -11.96
CA PHE A 178 -5.88 -1.04 -12.69
C PHE A 178 -5.49 -0.75 -14.14
N ALA A 179 -4.41 -0.01 -14.38
CA ALA A 179 -3.98 0.38 -15.72
C ALA A 179 -3.59 -0.82 -16.58
N ALA A 180 -2.94 -1.83 -15.99
CA ALA A 180 -2.62 -3.09 -16.65
C ALA A 180 -3.88 -3.82 -17.13
N GLY A 181 -4.87 -3.97 -16.26
CA GLY A 181 -6.16 -4.55 -16.64
C GLY A 181 -6.88 -3.71 -17.69
N ALA A 182 -6.89 -2.39 -17.52
CA ALA A 182 -7.52 -1.46 -18.43
C ALA A 182 -6.87 -1.51 -19.82
N ALA A 183 -5.57 -1.80 -19.91
CA ALA A 183 -4.84 -1.93 -21.16
C ALA A 183 -5.06 -3.27 -21.92
N GLY A 184 -5.75 -4.26 -21.35
CA GLY A 184 -6.00 -5.54 -22.04
C GLY A 184 -5.60 -6.77 -21.28
N LEU A 185 -4.89 -6.61 -20.17
CA LEU A 185 -4.29 -7.75 -19.50
C LEU A 185 -5.33 -8.52 -18.68
N ALA A 186 -5.34 -9.84 -18.88
CA ALA A 186 -6.06 -10.77 -18.01
C ALA A 186 -5.60 -10.63 -16.57
N ARG A 187 -6.46 -10.97 -15.61
CA ARG A 187 -6.20 -10.78 -14.18
C ARG A 187 -4.85 -11.30 -13.72
N PRO A 188 -4.39 -12.51 -14.10
CA PRO A 188 -3.07 -12.98 -13.67
C PRO A 188 -1.94 -12.06 -14.13
N ARG A 189 -2.00 -11.58 -15.38
CA ARG A 189 -0.99 -10.67 -15.94
C ARG A 189 -1.04 -9.29 -15.29
N SER A 190 -2.23 -8.76 -15.01
CA SER A 190 -2.40 -7.50 -14.30
C SER A 190 -1.81 -7.53 -12.89
N ILE A 191 -2.01 -8.64 -12.17
CA ILE A 191 -1.38 -8.88 -10.86
C ILE A 191 0.14 -8.95 -11.03
N THR A 192 0.65 -9.77 -11.95
CA THR A 192 2.09 -9.92 -12.18
C THR A 192 2.76 -8.59 -12.50
N THR A 193 2.16 -7.75 -13.36
CA THR A 193 2.69 -6.42 -13.68
C THR A 193 2.79 -5.54 -12.44
N ALA A 194 1.72 -5.44 -11.64
CA ALA A 194 1.73 -4.59 -10.45
C ALA A 194 2.70 -5.09 -9.37
N VAL A 195 2.76 -6.41 -9.16
CA VAL A 195 3.70 -7.03 -8.21
C VAL A 195 5.14 -6.89 -8.68
N ALA A 196 5.41 -7.03 -9.97
CA ALA A 196 6.76 -6.82 -10.52
C ALA A 196 7.23 -5.38 -10.28
N VAL A 197 6.37 -4.38 -10.50
CA VAL A 197 6.68 -2.96 -10.19
C VAL A 197 6.92 -2.77 -8.69
N LEU A 198 6.09 -3.36 -7.84
CA LEU A 198 6.25 -3.30 -6.38
C LEU A 198 7.60 -3.85 -5.91
N VAL A 199 7.93 -5.07 -6.35
CA VAL A 199 9.15 -5.77 -5.94
C VAL A 199 10.38 -5.09 -6.51
N ALA A 200 10.38 -4.74 -7.81
CA ALA A 200 11.49 -4.03 -8.42
C ALA A 200 11.72 -2.66 -7.75
N GLY A 201 10.64 -1.92 -7.45
CA GLY A 201 10.71 -0.66 -6.73
C GLY A 201 11.31 -0.83 -5.33
N TYR A 202 10.94 -1.89 -4.60
CA TYR A 202 11.51 -2.17 -3.29
C TYR A 202 13.00 -2.50 -3.36
N LEU A 203 13.41 -3.36 -4.30
CA LEU A 203 14.82 -3.71 -4.50
C LEU A 203 15.67 -2.48 -4.83
N VAL A 204 15.13 -1.57 -5.65
CA VAL A 204 15.77 -0.27 -5.92
C VAL A 204 15.87 0.55 -4.64
N ALA A 205 14.78 0.67 -3.87
CA ALA A 205 14.78 1.40 -2.60
C ALA A 205 15.77 0.85 -1.57
N LEU A 206 16.00 -0.47 -1.56
CA LEU A 206 16.95 -1.13 -0.68
C LEU A 206 18.41 -0.83 -1.04
N VAL A 207 18.73 -0.74 -2.33
CA VAL A 207 20.12 -0.57 -2.82
C VAL A 207 20.53 0.90 -2.88
N LEU A 208 19.60 1.81 -3.17
CA LEU A 208 19.89 3.23 -3.35
C LEU A 208 20.59 3.91 -2.16
N PRO A 209 20.27 3.60 -0.87
CA PRO A 209 21.00 4.08 0.31
C PRO A 209 22.52 3.83 0.25
N ILE A 210 22.92 2.69 -0.32
CA ILE A 210 24.30 2.18 -0.28
C ILE A 210 25.11 2.75 -1.46
N ALA A 211 24.46 2.97 -2.60
CA ALA A 211 25.13 3.43 -3.81
C ALA A 211 25.16 4.96 -3.92
N LYS A 212 26.20 5.59 -3.35
CA LYS A 212 26.42 7.07 -3.42
C LYS A 212 26.38 7.62 -4.85
N THR A 213 26.79 6.82 -5.83
CA THR A 213 26.75 7.16 -7.27
C THR A 213 25.33 7.43 -7.80
N PHE A 214 24.30 6.88 -7.15
CA PHE A 214 22.90 6.98 -7.58
C PHE A 214 22.01 7.76 -6.60
N GLU A 215 22.57 8.68 -5.81
CA GLU A 215 21.80 9.50 -4.86
C GLU A 215 20.63 10.24 -5.54
N SER A 216 20.82 10.76 -6.75
CA SER A 216 19.77 11.44 -7.51
C SER A 216 18.61 10.52 -7.94
N ALA A 217 18.85 9.21 -8.05
CA ALA A 217 17.82 8.23 -8.40
C ALA A 217 16.84 7.97 -7.23
N ARG A 218 17.21 8.32 -5.98
CA ARG A 218 16.28 8.28 -4.82
C ARG A 218 15.07 9.16 -5.02
N ASN A 219 15.25 10.30 -5.70
CA ASN A 219 14.18 11.25 -5.97
C ASN A 219 13.10 10.72 -6.92
N TRP A 220 13.34 9.58 -7.58
CA TRP A 220 12.38 8.96 -8.49
C TRP A 220 11.75 7.69 -7.92
N SER A 221 12.13 7.29 -6.70
CA SER A 221 11.63 6.07 -6.07
C SER A 221 10.29 6.32 -5.36
N PRO A 222 9.18 5.65 -5.77
CA PRO A 222 7.89 5.73 -5.07
C PRO A 222 7.98 5.29 -3.60
N TRP A 223 8.86 4.33 -3.31
CA TRP A 223 9.15 3.86 -1.96
C TRP A 223 9.81 4.95 -1.10
N HIS A 224 10.77 5.68 -1.68
CA HIS A 224 11.41 6.78 -0.98
C HIS A 224 10.43 7.93 -0.71
N TRP A 225 9.54 8.23 -1.66
CA TRP A 225 8.48 9.24 -1.47
C TRP A 225 7.50 8.85 -0.35
N ALA A 226 7.19 7.56 -0.22
CA ALA A 226 6.27 7.06 0.79
C ALA A 226 6.88 7.02 2.19
N LEU A 227 8.12 6.55 2.32
CA LEU A 227 8.68 6.09 3.61
C LEU A 227 10.07 6.64 3.93
N GLY A 228 10.75 7.35 3.02
CA GLY A 228 12.08 7.89 3.33
C GLY A 228 13.10 6.79 3.70
N GLN A 229 13.80 6.98 4.82
CA GLN A 229 14.75 5.99 5.39
C GLN A 229 14.24 5.42 6.73
N ALA A 230 13.88 6.29 7.67
CA ALA A 230 13.35 5.91 8.99
C ALA A 230 12.09 6.75 9.30
N PRO A 231 10.93 6.41 8.72
CA PRO A 231 9.75 7.28 8.73
C PRO A 231 9.09 7.43 10.11
N ALA A 232 9.25 6.49 11.04
CA ALA A 232 8.76 6.62 12.40
C ALA A 232 9.68 7.46 13.28
N VAL A 233 10.97 7.57 12.93
CA VAL A 233 11.96 8.42 13.62
C VAL A 233 11.99 9.83 13.04
N ASP A 234 12.18 9.96 11.72
CA ASP A 234 12.37 11.23 11.01
C ASP A 234 11.04 11.88 10.59
N GLY A 235 9.94 11.12 10.63
CA GLY A 235 8.66 11.50 10.03
C GLY A 235 8.61 11.26 8.51
N VAL A 236 7.44 11.47 7.93
CA VAL A 236 7.20 11.29 6.49
C VAL A 236 7.12 12.60 5.72
N SER A 237 7.54 12.56 4.45
CA SER A 237 7.36 13.68 3.53
C SER A 237 5.92 13.75 3.00
N LEU A 238 5.15 14.74 3.45
CA LEU A 238 3.81 14.99 2.92
C LEU A 238 3.83 15.30 1.41
N VAL A 239 4.90 15.93 0.93
CA VAL A 239 5.10 16.18 -0.50
C VAL A 239 5.33 14.88 -1.26
N GLY A 240 6.10 13.95 -0.70
CA GLY A 240 6.30 12.62 -1.26
C GLY A 240 5.00 11.81 -1.33
N ILE A 241 4.23 11.78 -0.24
CA ILE A 241 2.90 11.16 -0.20
C ILE A 241 1.96 11.79 -1.23
N GLY A 242 1.92 13.12 -1.30
CA GLY A 242 1.11 13.85 -2.29
C GLY A 242 1.53 13.54 -3.73
N GLY A 243 2.84 13.47 -4.01
CA GLY A 243 3.39 13.08 -5.31
C GLY A 243 3.01 11.65 -5.70
N LEU A 244 2.97 10.74 -4.72
CA LEU A 244 2.59 9.35 -4.94
C LEU A 244 1.09 9.20 -5.24
N VAL A 245 0.23 9.94 -4.53
CA VAL A 245 -1.20 10.03 -4.83
C VAL A 245 -1.42 10.65 -6.21
N ALA A 246 -0.68 11.70 -6.56
CA ALA A 246 -0.76 12.33 -7.89
C ALA A 246 -0.35 11.36 -9.00
N ALA A 247 0.74 10.60 -8.81
CA ALA A 247 1.20 9.58 -9.74
C ALA A 247 0.16 8.45 -9.89
N ALA A 248 -0.41 7.98 -8.78
CA ALA A 248 -1.48 6.97 -8.80
C ALA A 248 -2.70 7.47 -9.58
N THR A 249 -3.13 8.72 -9.33
CA THR A 249 -4.24 9.35 -10.07
C THR A 249 -3.92 9.49 -11.55
N ALA A 250 -2.71 9.87 -11.92
CA ALA A 250 -2.29 9.95 -13.32
C ALA A 250 -2.32 8.57 -14.01
N ILE A 251 -1.87 7.51 -13.35
CA ILE A 251 -1.92 6.13 -13.86
C ILE A 251 -3.37 5.68 -14.05
N VAL A 252 -4.25 5.93 -13.07
CA VAL A 252 -5.69 5.62 -13.18
C VAL A 252 -6.33 6.41 -14.32
N TRP A 253 -5.96 7.68 -14.48
CA TRP A 253 -6.47 8.53 -15.56
C TRP A 253 -6.06 7.97 -16.94
N VAL A 254 -4.78 7.63 -17.13
CA VAL A 254 -4.30 7.00 -18.38
C VAL A 254 -5.00 5.66 -18.63
N GLY A 255 -5.15 4.82 -17.60
CA GLY A 255 -5.90 3.56 -17.71
C GLY A 255 -7.36 3.77 -18.10
N SER A 256 -7.99 4.83 -17.57
CA SER A 256 -9.39 5.18 -17.90
C SER A 256 -9.56 5.62 -19.35
N LEU A 257 -8.56 6.25 -19.95
CA LEU A 257 -8.55 6.54 -21.39
C LEU A 257 -8.38 5.25 -22.20
N ALA A 258 -7.48 4.36 -21.79
CA ALA A 258 -7.22 3.10 -22.48
C ALA A 258 -8.46 2.20 -22.56
N ILE A 259 -9.24 2.09 -21.48
CA ILE A 259 -10.44 1.24 -21.44
C ILE A 259 -11.59 1.76 -22.32
N GLU A 260 -11.65 3.07 -22.56
CA GLU A 260 -12.69 3.70 -23.40
C GLU A 260 -12.48 3.39 -24.89
N HIS A 261 -11.23 3.23 -25.32
CA HIS A 261 -10.87 3.05 -26.72
C HIS A 261 -10.65 1.59 -27.17
N ARG A 262 -10.67 0.64 -26.24
CA ARG A 262 -10.44 -0.78 -26.55
C ARG A 262 -11.72 -1.58 -26.49
N ASP A 263 -11.73 -2.71 -27.19
CA ASP A 263 -12.77 -3.73 -27.03
C ASP A 263 -12.59 -4.55 -25.74
N ILE A 264 -13.74 -4.97 -25.20
CA ILE A 264 -13.81 -5.83 -24.03
C ILE A 264 -13.59 -7.27 -24.49
N ARG A 265 -12.89 -8.04 -23.68
CA ARG A 265 -12.68 -9.46 -23.99
C ARG A 265 -13.98 -10.23 -23.80
N THR A 266 -14.37 -10.99 -24.82
CA THR A 266 -15.45 -11.98 -24.72
C THR A 266 -14.92 -13.20 -23.97
N ALA A 267 -15.72 -13.74 -23.05
CA ALA A 267 -15.39 -14.94 -22.28
C ALA A 267 -15.31 -16.20 -23.17
#